data_AF-A0AA42GPA4-F1
#
_entry.id   AF-A0AA42GPA4-F1
#
_cell.length_a   1.000
_cell.length_b   1.000
_cell.length_c   1.000
_cell.angle_alpha   90.00
_cell.angle_beta   90.00
_cell.angle_gamma   90.00
#
_symmetry.space_group_name_H-M   'P 1'
#
loop_
_entity.id
_entity.type
_entity.pdbx_description
1 polymer ?
#
loop_
_entity_poly.entity_id
_entity_poly.type
_entity_poly.pdbx_seq_one_letter_code
_entity_poly.pdbx_strand_id
1 'polypeptide(L)'
;MKKISLILAGLMVSGLASAVQIDNSGEAVTMQDCDLLNEDVAVNLTNGVQAGVQCNANAIAISACHTGGRRTTRTVDVTTCDTATPPVCTTAPAPVTGPAMPTASTLAGTVISQYPGGGDCTAATAETNAGRVENLPAVTP
;
A
#
# COMPACT_ATOMS: atom_id res chain seq x y z
N MET A 1 39.38 -23.71 24.00
CA MET A 1 37.93 -23.50 23.84
C MET A 1 37.73 -22.60 22.62
N LYS A 2 37.05 -23.12 21.60
CA LYS A 2 37.12 -22.66 20.20
C LYS A 2 35.89 -21.82 19.83
N LYS A 3 36.12 -20.55 19.50
CA LYS A 3 35.58 -19.76 18.38
C LYS A 3 34.19 -20.14 17.86
N ILE A 4 33.12 -19.59 18.46
CA ILE A 4 31.78 -19.51 17.85
C ILE A 4 31.17 -18.15 18.24
N SER A 5 31.46 -17.08 17.52
CA SER A 5 30.79 -15.78 17.71
C SER A 5 30.95 -14.87 16.49
N LEU A 6 30.68 -15.38 15.28
CA LEU A 6 30.59 -14.50 14.10
C LEU A 6 29.68 -15.10 13.00
N ILE A 7 28.44 -15.40 13.35
CA ILE A 7 27.37 -15.69 12.38
C ILE A 7 26.13 -14.90 12.81
N LEU A 8 26.16 -13.57 12.70
CA LEU A 8 24.97 -12.73 12.90
C LEU A 8 24.95 -11.45 12.04
N ALA A 9 25.83 -11.33 11.05
CA ALA A 9 25.87 -10.17 10.15
C ALA A 9 25.10 -10.36 8.82
N GLY A 10 24.43 -11.50 8.62
CA GLY A 10 23.87 -11.88 7.31
C GLY A 10 22.36 -11.74 7.15
N LEU A 11 21.62 -11.28 8.17
CA LEU A 11 20.15 -11.34 8.18
C LEU A 11 19.50 -9.94 8.19
N MET A 12 19.87 -9.11 7.22
CA MET A 12 19.24 -7.78 6.99
C MET A 12 19.00 -7.51 5.50
N VAL A 13 18.80 -8.56 4.68
CA VAL A 13 18.18 -8.37 3.36
C VAL A 13 16.68 -8.50 3.57
N SER A 14 16.09 -7.48 4.20
CA SER A 14 14.65 -7.28 4.16
C SER A 14 14.29 -7.05 2.69
N GLY A 15 13.41 -7.88 2.14
CA GLY A 15 12.95 -7.75 0.75
C GLY A 15 12.51 -6.32 0.47
N LEU A 16 13.00 -5.75 -0.63
CA LEU A 16 12.68 -4.39 -1.04
C LEU A 16 11.18 -4.31 -1.30
N ALA A 17 10.43 -3.76 -0.34
CA ALA A 17 9.11 -3.23 -0.63
C ALA A 17 9.33 -1.98 -1.45
N SER A 18 8.73 -1.91 -2.62
CA SER A 18 8.86 -0.78 -3.52
C SER A 18 7.50 -0.17 -3.78
N ALA A 19 7.47 1.14 -3.93
CA ALA A 19 6.26 1.91 -3.96
C ALA A 19 6.38 3.01 -5.01
N VAL A 20 5.37 3.12 -5.86
CA VAL A 20 5.33 4.05 -6.99
C VAL A 20 4.10 4.91 -6.88
N GLN A 21 4.31 6.22 -6.87
CA GLN A 21 3.26 7.22 -6.94
C GLN A 21 3.03 7.55 -8.41
N ILE A 22 1.76 7.56 -8.83
CA ILE A 22 1.35 7.82 -10.21
C ILE A 22 0.48 9.07 -10.18
N ASP A 23 1.14 10.21 -10.37
CA ASP A 23 0.52 11.54 -10.34
C ASP A 23 -0.03 11.95 -11.72
N ASN A 24 0.51 11.35 -12.79
CA ASN A 24 0.13 11.67 -14.16
C ASN A 24 -0.17 10.41 -14.99
N SER A 25 -1.09 10.56 -15.95
CA SER A 25 -1.38 9.49 -16.90
C SER A 25 -0.15 9.14 -17.75
N GLY A 26 0.11 7.86 -17.89
CA GLY A 26 1.20 7.34 -18.72
C GLY A 26 2.55 7.29 -18.02
N GLU A 27 2.61 7.62 -16.72
CA GLU A 27 3.78 7.33 -15.90
C GLU A 27 4.03 5.82 -15.85
N ALA A 28 5.30 5.46 -15.96
CA ALA A 28 5.74 4.08 -16.02
C ALA A 28 5.98 3.54 -14.60
N VAL A 29 5.52 2.33 -14.35
CA VAL A 29 5.94 1.47 -13.25
C VAL A 29 6.96 0.52 -13.84
N THR A 30 8.22 0.68 -13.45
CA THR A 30 9.31 -0.08 -14.07
C THR A 30 9.58 -1.39 -13.35
N MET A 31 10.29 -2.30 -14.00
CA MET A 31 10.79 -3.51 -13.33
C MET A 31 11.71 -3.20 -12.14
N GLN A 32 12.41 -2.05 -12.15
CA GLN A 32 13.23 -1.62 -11.01
C GLN A 32 12.37 -1.20 -9.81
N ASP A 33 11.18 -0.68 -10.08
CA ASP A 33 10.22 -0.34 -9.05
C ASP A 33 9.41 -1.55 -8.59
N CYS A 34 9.29 -2.61 -9.39
CA CYS A 34 8.57 -3.82 -9.03
C CYS A 34 9.18 -5.03 -9.77
N ASP A 35 10.07 -5.75 -9.09
CA ASP A 35 10.78 -6.92 -9.68
C ASP A 35 9.82 -8.04 -10.17
N LEU A 36 8.57 -8.06 -9.69
CA LEU A 36 7.55 -9.00 -10.13
C LEU A 36 6.94 -8.66 -11.50
N LEU A 37 7.19 -7.46 -12.02
CA LEU A 37 6.81 -7.09 -13.38
C LEU A 37 7.76 -7.76 -14.38
N ASN A 38 7.21 -8.28 -15.47
CA ASN A 38 7.99 -8.88 -16.55
C ASN A 38 8.41 -7.85 -17.62
N GLU A 39 7.86 -6.63 -17.54
CA GLU A 39 8.10 -5.51 -18.44
C GLU A 39 7.68 -4.21 -17.76
N ASP A 40 8.20 -3.07 -18.23
CA ASP A 40 7.75 -1.76 -17.76
C ASP A 40 6.32 -1.51 -18.23
N VAL A 41 5.44 -1.11 -17.31
CA VAL A 41 4.02 -0.89 -17.59
C VAL A 41 3.67 0.59 -17.43
N ALA A 42 2.94 1.14 -18.39
CA ALA A 42 2.42 2.51 -18.29
C ALA A 42 0.96 2.48 -17.81
N VAL A 43 0.68 3.17 -16.70
CA VAL A 43 -0.69 3.27 -16.16
C VAL A 43 -1.34 4.54 -16.68
N ASN A 44 -2.40 4.38 -17.47
CA ASN A 44 -3.17 5.51 -17.97
C ASN A 44 -4.24 5.91 -16.96
N LEU A 45 -4.25 7.19 -16.57
CA LEU A 45 -5.19 7.76 -15.62
C LEU A 45 -6.14 8.70 -16.34
N THR A 46 -7.42 8.66 -15.98
CA THR A 46 -8.38 9.67 -16.42
C THR A 46 -8.14 10.97 -15.67
N ASN A 47 -8.58 12.10 -16.24
CA ASN A 47 -8.41 13.40 -15.60
C ASN A 47 -9.00 13.42 -14.19
N GLY A 48 -8.21 13.87 -13.22
CA GLY A 48 -8.61 13.94 -11.82
C GLY A 48 -8.47 12.62 -11.04
N VAL A 49 -7.97 11.55 -11.64
CA VAL A 49 -7.59 10.31 -10.93
C VAL A 49 -6.14 10.38 -10.48
N GLN A 50 -5.90 9.96 -9.23
CA GLN A 50 -4.59 9.75 -8.65
C GLN A 50 -4.44 8.27 -8.32
N ALA A 51 -3.26 7.69 -8.54
CA ALA A 51 -3.01 6.28 -8.27
C ALA A 51 -1.67 6.05 -7.58
N GLY A 52 -1.53 4.87 -7.01
CA GLY A 52 -0.27 4.42 -6.45
C GLY A 52 -0.19 2.90 -6.46
N VAL A 53 1.02 2.41 -6.70
CA VAL A 53 1.35 0.99 -6.76
C VAL A 53 2.27 0.68 -5.59
N GLN A 54 2.02 -0.45 -4.94
CA GLN A 54 2.89 -1.00 -3.91
C GLN A 54 3.22 -2.44 -4.28
N CYS A 55 4.50 -2.76 -4.18
CA CYS A 55 5.06 -4.03 -4.57
C CYS A 55 5.90 -4.60 -3.43
N ASN A 56 5.76 -5.89 -3.20
CA ASN A 56 6.64 -6.64 -2.31
C ASN A 56 7.10 -7.93 -3.00
N ALA A 57 7.80 -8.80 -2.26
CA ALA A 57 8.32 -10.05 -2.81
C ALA A 57 7.24 -11.03 -3.31
N ASN A 58 5.98 -10.82 -2.96
CA ASN A 58 4.88 -11.77 -3.14
C ASN A 58 3.72 -11.18 -3.96
N ALA A 59 3.64 -9.86 -4.09
CA ALA A 59 2.46 -9.18 -4.60
C ALA A 59 2.77 -7.85 -5.29
N ILE A 60 1.86 -7.50 -6.20
CA ILE A 60 1.72 -6.15 -6.74
C ILE A 60 0.30 -5.71 -6.40
N ALA A 61 0.16 -4.52 -5.82
CA ALA A 61 -1.10 -3.89 -5.50
C ALA A 61 -1.17 -2.50 -6.13
N ILE A 62 -2.36 -2.11 -6.59
CA ILE A 62 -2.64 -0.77 -7.10
C ILE A 62 -3.90 -0.23 -6.45
N SER A 63 -3.86 1.02 -6.02
CA SER A 63 -5.05 1.75 -5.58
C SER A 63 -5.17 3.03 -6.38
N ALA A 64 -6.40 3.52 -6.50
CA ALA A 64 -6.67 4.80 -7.14
C ALA A 64 -7.81 5.54 -6.43
N CYS A 65 -7.85 6.85 -6.59
CA CYS A 65 -8.98 7.69 -6.19
C CYS A 65 -9.23 8.80 -7.20
N HIS A 66 -10.40 9.42 -7.10
CA HIS A 66 -10.73 10.59 -7.88
C HIS A 66 -10.78 11.84 -6.99
N THR A 67 -10.08 12.91 -7.38
CA THR A 67 -9.97 14.18 -6.65
C THR A 67 -11.33 14.89 -6.50
N GLY A 68 -12.17 14.83 -7.54
CA GLY A 68 -13.58 15.24 -7.50
C GLY A 68 -14.56 14.16 -7.00
N GLY A 69 -14.05 13.03 -6.50
CA GLY A 69 -14.87 11.92 -6.02
C GLY A 69 -15.59 12.22 -4.71
N ARG A 70 -16.62 11.43 -4.40
CA ARG A 70 -17.37 11.58 -3.13
C ARG A 70 -16.43 11.36 -1.94
N ARG A 71 -16.50 12.29 -0.98
CA ARG A 71 -15.83 12.19 0.33
C ARG A 71 -16.88 12.10 1.42
N THR A 72 -16.67 11.24 2.40
CA THR A 72 -17.58 11.10 3.55
C THR A 72 -16.78 10.68 4.77
N THR A 73 -17.31 11.04 5.94
CA THR A 73 -16.77 10.64 7.24
C THR A 73 -17.46 9.39 7.74
N ARG A 74 -16.69 8.40 8.20
CA ARG A 74 -17.21 7.21 8.89
C ARG A 74 -16.31 6.89 10.08
N THR A 75 -16.90 6.34 11.13
CA THR A 75 -16.13 5.78 12.24
C THR A 75 -15.55 4.43 11.82
N VAL A 76 -14.24 4.28 11.89
CA VAL A 76 -13.51 3.03 11.67
C VAL A 76 -12.48 2.83 12.78
N ASP A 77 -12.07 1.60 13.00
CA ASP A 77 -11.00 1.29 13.95
C ASP A 77 -9.65 1.74 13.38
N VAL A 78 -8.97 2.63 14.10
CA VAL A 78 -7.66 3.16 13.72
C VAL A 78 -6.64 2.72 14.75
N THR A 79 -5.58 2.07 14.27
CA THR A 79 -4.43 1.71 15.09
C THR A 79 -3.40 2.84 15.07
N THR A 80 -3.06 3.33 16.25
CA THR A 80 -1.99 4.31 16.46
C THR A 80 -0.92 3.68 17.35
N CYS A 81 0.34 3.82 16.96
CA CYS A 81 1.48 3.31 17.72
C CYS A 81 2.28 4.50 18.27
N ASP A 82 2.72 4.39 19.52
CA ASP A 82 3.67 5.34 20.08
C ASP A 82 5.08 5.14 19.50
N THR A 83 5.98 6.05 19.84
CA THR A 83 7.39 6.00 19.39
C THR A 83 8.28 5.21 20.36
N ALA A 84 7.71 4.38 21.26
CA ALA A 84 8.50 3.58 22.19
C ALA A 84 9.17 2.38 21.46
N THR A 85 10.15 1.77 22.13
CA THR A 85 10.82 0.55 21.62
C THR A 85 10.75 -0.55 22.69
N PRO A 86 9.91 -1.59 22.53
CA PRO A 86 9.00 -1.82 21.40
C PRO A 86 7.82 -0.83 21.38
N PRO A 87 7.26 -0.53 20.20
CA PRO A 87 6.14 0.39 20.08
C PRO A 87 4.88 -0.22 20.71
N VAL A 88 4.14 0.59 21.45
CA VAL A 88 2.82 0.21 21.98
C VAL A 88 1.75 0.75 21.04
N CYS A 89 0.97 -0.16 20.46
CA CYS A 89 -0.11 0.18 19.54
C CYS A 89 -1.47 0.05 20.23
N THR A 90 -2.33 1.04 20.01
CA THR A 90 -3.71 1.03 20.47
C THR A 90 -4.66 1.20 19.29
N THR A 91 -5.73 0.41 19.29
CA THR A 91 -6.79 0.49 18.29
C THR A 91 -8.03 1.09 18.94
N ALA A 92 -8.56 2.17 18.37
CA ALA A 92 -9.77 2.81 18.84
C ALA A 92 -10.64 3.27 17.67
N PRO A 93 -11.98 3.30 17.83
CA PRO A 93 -12.86 3.88 16.84
C PRO A 93 -12.59 5.38 16.68
N ALA A 94 -12.30 5.82 15.46
CA ALA A 94 -12.07 7.22 15.14
C ALA A 94 -12.80 7.62 13.84
N PRO A 95 -13.28 8.87 13.73
CA PRO A 95 -13.85 9.37 12.49
C PRO A 95 -12.74 9.52 11.43
N VAL A 96 -12.86 8.78 10.34
CA VAL A 96 -11.99 8.91 9.16
C VAL A 96 -12.79 9.53 8.03
N THR A 97 -12.21 10.53 7.39
CA THR A 97 -12.77 11.16 6.18
C THR A 97 -11.84 10.88 5.01
N GLY A 98 -12.41 10.51 3.87
CA GLY A 98 -11.63 10.26 2.67
C GLY A 98 -12.49 9.91 1.47
N PRO A 99 -11.86 9.82 0.29
CA PRO A 99 -12.51 9.33 -0.93
C PRO A 99 -12.72 7.81 -0.86
N ALA A 100 -13.45 7.27 -1.83
CA ALA A 100 -13.38 5.83 -2.11
C ALA A 100 -12.08 5.52 -2.84
N MET A 101 -11.40 4.45 -2.39
CA MET A 101 -10.14 3.97 -2.94
C MET A 101 -10.33 2.52 -3.39
N PRO A 102 -10.79 2.27 -4.64
CA PRO A 102 -10.70 0.94 -5.23
C PRO A 102 -9.23 0.48 -5.26
N THR A 103 -8.98 -0.70 -4.74
CA THR A 103 -7.67 -1.31 -4.70
C THR A 103 -7.75 -2.74 -5.25
N ALA A 104 -6.78 -3.12 -6.06
CA ALA A 104 -6.61 -4.48 -6.57
C ALA A 104 -5.22 -4.99 -6.21
N SER A 105 -5.08 -6.29 -5.95
CA SER A 105 -3.78 -6.92 -5.81
C SER A 105 -3.74 -8.30 -6.44
N THR A 106 -2.55 -8.75 -6.81
CA THR A 106 -2.31 -10.11 -7.32
C THR A 106 -2.58 -11.20 -6.27
N LEU A 107 -2.55 -10.86 -4.97
CA LEU A 107 -2.92 -11.78 -3.88
C LEU A 107 -4.43 -11.98 -3.75
N ALA A 108 -5.22 -10.91 -3.90
CA ALA A 108 -6.66 -10.96 -3.69
C ALA A 108 -7.42 -11.38 -4.96
N GLY A 109 -6.87 -11.12 -6.16
CA GLY A 109 -7.51 -11.44 -7.45
C GLY A 109 -8.84 -10.72 -7.71
N THR A 110 -9.21 -9.76 -6.85
CA THR A 110 -10.46 -9.01 -6.90
C THR A 110 -10.22 -7.54 -6.57
N VAL A 111 -11.14 -6.67 -6.97
CA VAL A 111 -11.12 -5.25 -6.61
C VAL A 111 -11.89 -5.08 -5.30
N ILE A 112 -11.22 -4.55 -4.29
CA ILE A 112 -11.80 -4.24 -2.99
C ILE A 112 -11.75 -2.73 -2.80
N SER A 113 -12.87 -2.12 -2.45
CA SER A 113 -12.93 -0.67 -2.24
C SER A 113 -12.75 -0.34 -0.76
N GLN A 114 -11.70 0.41 -0.44
CA GLN A 114 -11.55 1.00 0.87
C GLN A 114 -12.33 2.32 0.93
N TYR A 115 -13.27 2.40 1.87
CA TYR A 115 -14.07 3.60 2.07
C TYR A 115 -14.48 3.83 3.53
N PRO A 116 -14.01 4.94 4.16
CA PRO A 116 -13.23 6.03 3.57
C PRO A 116 -11.73 5.66 3.47
N GLY A 117 -11.08 6.00 2.36
CA GLY A 117 -9.66 5.74 2.10
C GLY A 117 -8.68 6.56 2.95
N GLY A 118 -9.20 7.45 3.81
CA GLY A 118 -8.41 8.40 4.60
C GLY A 118 -7.82 9.53 3.76
N GLY A 119 -7.60 10.69 4.39
CA GLY A 119 -6.88 11.82 3.79
C GLY A 119 -7.52 12.40 2.53
N ASP A 120 -6.70 13.12 1.76
CA ASP A 120 -7.01 13.67 0.45
C ASP A 120 -6.70 12.63 -0.65
N CYS A 121 -7.37 12.77 -1.79
CA CYS A 121 -7.01 11.98 -2.97
C CYS A 121 -5.69 12.50 -3.55
N THR A 122 -4.60 11.81 -3.24
CA THR A 122 -3.23 12.08 -3.71
C THR A 122 -2.57 10.76 -4.09
N ALA A 123 -1.56 10.78 -4.97
CA ALA A 123 -0.85 9.56 -5.35
C ALA A 123 -0.20 8.86 -4.14
N ALA A 124 0.39 9.62 -3.21
CA ALA A 124 0.93 9.09 -1.95
C ALA A 124 -0.13 8.38 -1.09
N THR A 125 -1.34 8.94 -1.00
CA THR A 125 -2.43 8.31 -0.24
C THR A 125 -2.94 7.06 -0.96
N ALA A 126 -3.02 7.07 -2.30
CA ALA A 126 -3.37 5.90 -3.09
C ALA A 126 -2.32 4.78 -2.92
N GLU A 127 -1.03 5.09 -3.03
CA GLU A 127 0.08 4.17 -2.77
C GLU A 127 0.00 3.54 -1.37
N THR A 128 -0.23 4.36 -0.34
CA THR A 128 -0.44 3.87 1.03
C THR A 128 -1.64 2.94 1.13
N ASN A 129 -2.73 3.20 0.40
CA ASN A 129 -3.92 2.34 0.37
C ASN A 129 -3.67 1.05 -0.44
N ALA A 130 -2.79 1.06 -1.44
CA ALA A 130 -2.40 -0.13 -2.18
C ALA A 130 -1.76 -1.17 -1.25
N GLY A 131 -0.84 -0.73 -0.38
CA GLY A 131 -0.19 -1.59 0.60
C GLY A 131 -1.12 -2.16 1.69
N ARG A 132 -2.35 -1.64 1.85
CA ARG A 132 -3.31 -2.16 2.86
C ARG A 132 -3.96 -3.48 2.46
N VAL A 133 -4.03 -3.78 1.16
CA VAL A 133 -4.64 -5.03 0.64
C VAL A 133 -3.73 -6.23 0.87
N GLU A 134 -2.44 -6.01 1.09
CA GLU A 134 -1.47 -7.07 1.46
C GLU A 134 -1.68 -7.60 2.89
N ASN A 135 -2.43 -6.85 3.72
CA ASN A 135 -2.73 -7.21 5.10
C ASN A 135 -4.18 -7.72 5.27
N LEU A 136 -4.87 -7.99 4.17
CA LEU A 136 -6.13 -8.74 4.24
C LEU A 136 -5.80 -10.18 4.59
N PRO A 137 -6.36 -10.75 5.68
CA PRO A 137 -6.20 -12.17 5.93
C PRO A 137 -6.67 -12.90 4.69
N ALA A 138 -5.83 -13.81 4.18
CA ALA A 138 -6.16 -14.66 3.06
C ALA A 138 -7.60 -15.15 3.23
N VAL A 139 -8.46 -14.82 2.26
CA VAL A 139 -9.78 -15.43 2.19
C VAL A 139 -9.51 -16.89 1.85
N THR A 140 -9.32 -17.71 2.89
CA THR A 140 -9.32 -19.16 2.75
C THR A 140 -10.72 -19.56 2.32
N PRO A 141 -10.85 -20.40 1.27
CA PRO A 141 -12.14 -20.86 0.76
C PRO A 141 -12.94 -21.63 1.81
#